data_AF-W4GD49-F1
#
_entry.id   AF-W4GD49-F1
#
_cell.length_a   1.000
_cell.length_b   1.000
_cell.length_c   1.000
_cell.angle_alpha   90.00
_cell.angle_beta   90.00
_cell.angle_gamma   90.00
#
_symmetry.space_group_name_H-M   'P 1'
#
loop_
_entity.id
_entity.type
_entity.pdbx_description
1 polymer ?
#
loop_
_entity_poly.entity_id
_entity_poly.type
_entity_poly.pdbx_seq_one_letter_code
_entity_poly.pdbx_strand_id
1 'polypeptide(L)'
;MQAGASEVTDANTLALEKVVAFVKKQRPRALTKEERLDILMLYARMSLDGEKDVSNRVAKLLGRNRQIVQSVWRDFRTTESVRVQQVAANRVNHATKFPRTKAVVSLVKRTTSFKSTEAIPKQ
;
A
#
# COMPACT_ATOMS: atom_id res chain seq x y z
N MET A 1 -36.13 -12.92 35.65
CA MET A 1 -35.79 -11.61 35.07
C MET A 1 -34.26 -11.48 35.00
N GLN A 2 -33.62 -12.04 33.98
CA GLN A 2 -32.19 -11.83 33.65
C GLN A 2 -32.05 -12.12 32.15
N ALA A 3 -32.29 -11.12 31.30
CA ALA A 3 -32.07 -11.21 29.86
C ALA A 3 -31.41 -9.95 29.26
N GLY A 4 -31.40 -8.82 29.98
CA GLY A 4 -30.91 -7.55 29.47
C GLY A 4 -29.41 -7.30 29.54
N ALA A 5 -28.62 -8.14 30.23
CA ALA A 5 -27.17 -7.93 30.35
C ALA A 5 -26.40 -8.46 29.13
N SER A 6 -26.83 -9.59 28.57
CA SER A 6 -26.16 -10.29 27.45
C SER A 6 -26.27 -9.52 26.14
N GLU A 7 -27.48 -9.05 25.79
CA GLU A 7 -27.75 -8.34 24.52
C GLU A 7 -26.98 -7.00 24.41
N VAL A 8 -26.74 -6.31 25.53
CA VAL A 8 -26.00 -5.04 25.53
C VAL A 8 -24.50 -5.27 25.30
N THR A 9 -23.93 -6.37 25.82
CA THR A 9 -22.55 -6.79 25.51
C THR A 9 -22.39 -7.17 24.05
N ASP A 10 -23.38 -7.81 23.45
CA ASP A 10 -23.34 -8.21 22.04
C ASP A 10 -23.42 -6.99 21.12
N ALA A 11 -24.31 -6.03 21.43
CA ALA A 11 -24.41 -4.76 20.71
C ALA A 11 -23.11 -3.92 20.80
N ASN A 12 -22.50 -3.87 21.98
CA ASN A 12 -21.23 -3.16 22.19
C ASN A 12 -20.07 -3.84 21.46
N THR A 13 -20.02 -5.17 21.45
CA THR A 13 -18.99 -5.93 20.72
C THR A 13 -19.10 -5.68 19.22
N LEU A 14 -20.32 -5.72 18.67
CA LEU A 14 -20.60 -5.38 17.28
C LEU A 14 -20.20 -3.95 16.93
N ALA A 15 -20.40 -3.00 17.85
CA ALA A 15 -19.97 -1.61 17.66
C ALA A 15 -18.44 -1.49 17.61
N LEU A 16 -17.71 -2.18 18.49
CA LEU A 16 -16.25 -2.21 18.52
C LEU A 16 -15.68 -2.83 17.23
N GLU A 17 -16.27 -3.93 16.75
CA GLU A 17 -15.88 -4.56 15.49
C GLU A 17 -16.06 -3.64 14.28
N LYS A 18 -17.16 -2.86 14.24
CA LYS A 18 -17.39 -1.85 13.19
C LYS A 18 -16.31 -0.76 13.22
N VAL A 19 -15.89 -0.30 14.40
CA VAL A 19 -14.79 0.66 14.54
C VAL A 19 -13.49 0.08 13.99
N VAL A 20 -13.16 -1.17 14.36
CA VAL A 20 -11.96 -1.85 13.85
C VAL A 20 -12.00 -1.99 12.32
N ALA A 21 -13.16 -2.37 11.77
CA ALA A 21 -13.34 -2.48 10.32
C ALA A 21 -13.20 -1.12 9.61
N PHE A 22 -13.76 -0.06 10.19
CA PHE A 22 -13.63 1.30 9.66
C PHE A 22 -12.16 1.75 9.61
N VAL A 23 -11.41 1.58 10.71
CA VAL A 23 -9.99 1.93 10.77
C VAL A 23 -9.20 1.13 9.74
N LYS A 24 -9.46 -0.18 9.59
CA LYS A 24 -8.82 -1.01 8.55
C LYS A 24 -9.11 -0.54 7.14
N LYS A 25 -10.32 -0.02 6.87
CA LYS A 25 -10.72 0.51 5.56
C LYS A 25 -10.02 1.81 5.20
N GLN A 26 -9.85 2.70 6.18
CA GLN A 26 -9.23 4.02 5.97
C GLN A 26 -7.70 3.97 5.96
N ARG A 27 -7.09 3.01 6.66
CA ARG A 27 -5.63 2.95 6.75
C ARG A 27 -4.99 2.62 5.38
N PRO A 28 -3.97 3.39 4.96
CA PRO A 28 -3.19 3.06 3.79
C PRO A 28 -2.44 1.73 4.01
N ARG A 29 -2.30 0.94 2.92
CA ARG A 29 -1.48 -0.29 2.96
C ARG A 29 -0.03 0.01 3.30
N ALA A 30 0.50 1.11 2.77
CA ALA A 30 1.84 1.57 3.06
C ALA A 30 1.95 2.13 4.48
N LEU A 31 3.06 1.83 5.14
CA LEU A 31 3.33 2.27 6.51
C LEU A 31 3.83 3.72 6.49
N THR A 32 3.06 4.64 7.08
CA THR A 32 3.44 6.06 7.12
C THR A 32 4.61 6.30 8.09
N LYS A 33 5.20 7.50 8.04
CA LYS A 33 6.26 7.91 8.99
C LYS A 33 5.77 7.83 10.44
N GLU A 34 4.58 8.36 10.67
CA GLU A 34 3.93 8.41 11.97
C GLU A 34 3.68 6.99 12.49
N GLU A 35 3.12 6.09 11.68
CA GLU A 35 2.91 4.70 12.09
C GLU A 35 4.22 3.98 12.43
N ARG A 36 5.32 4.26 11.72
CA ARG A 36 6.64 3.71 12.05
C ARG A 36 7.15 4.23 13.40
N LEU A 37 6.96 5.51 13.69
CA LEU A 37 7.32 6.11 14.98
C LEU A 37 6.48 5.54 16.11
N ASP A 38 5.18 5.36 15.91
CA ASP A 38 4.28 4.76 16.89
C ASP A 38 4.69 3.31 17.21
N ILE A 39 5.04 2.52 16.18
CA ILE A 39 5.55 1.16 16.36
C ILE A 39 6.81 1.16 17.23
N LEU A 40 7.77 2.05 16.95
CA LEU A 40 9.03 2.13 17.70
C LEU A 40 8.79 2.55 19.15
N MET A 41 7.96 3.58 19.37
CA MET A 41 7.61 4.06 20.71
C MET A 41 6.93 2.96 21.53
N LEU A 42 5.95 2.26 20.94
CA LEU A 42 5.20 1.22 21.62
C LEU A 42 6.08 -0.01 21.89
N TYR A 43 6.95 -0.37 20.94
CA TYR A 43 7.93 -1.43 21.12
C TYR A 43 8.90 -1.12 22.27
N ALA A 44 9.45 0.09 22.31
CA ALA A 44 10.38 0.51 23.35
C ALA A 44 9.74 0.46 24.74
N ARG A 45 8.52 1.02 24.90
CA ARG A 45 7.79 1.00 26.17
C ARG A 45 7.54 -0.43 26.66
N MET A 46 7.00 -1.28 25.80
CA MET A 46 6.73 -2.68 26.17
C MET A 46 8.01 -3.48 26.47
N SER A 47 9.11 -3.17 25.79
CA SER A 47 10.40 -3.78 26.07
C SER A 47 10.97 -3.33 27.42
N LEU A 48 10.72 -2.08 27.82
CA LEU A 48 11.10 -1.56 29.15
C LEU A 48 10.23 -2.17 30.25
N ASP A 49 8.95 -2.43 29.96
CA ASP A 49 8.02 -3.08 30.88
C ASP A 49 8.28 -4.60 31.06
N GLY A 50 9.29 -5.16 30.37
CA GLY A 50 9.71 -6.56 30.51
C GLY A 50 8.80 -7.58 29.81
N GLU A 51 7.98 -7.13 28.85
CA GLU A 51 7.09 -8.01 28.09
C GLU A 51 7.90 -9.01 27.24
N LYS A 52 7.51 -10.29 27.26
CA LYS A 52 8.29 -11.35 26.59
C LYS A 52 8.08 -11.37 25.07
N ASP A 53 6.89 -11.00 24.59
CA ASP A 53 6.55 -11.04 23.15
C ASP A 53 6.02 -9.70 22.65
N VAL A 54 6.83 -8.66 22.85
CA VAL A 54 6.59 -7.26 22.45
C VAL A 54 6.10 -7.17 21.01
N SER A 55 6.75 -7.89 20.08
CA SER A 55 6.41 -7.84 18.66
C SER A 55 4.97 -8.26 18.38
N ASN A 56 4.50 -9.33 19.04
CA ASN A 56 3.13 -9.82 18.87
C ASN A 56 2.11 -8.91 19.56
N ARG A 57 2.45 -8.34 20.71
CA ARG A 57 1.56 -7.41 21.43
C ARG A 57 1.35 -6.13 20.66
N VAL A 58 2.44 -5.50 20.18
CA VAL A 58 2.40 -4.31 19.32
C VAL A 58 1.62 -4.59 18.03
N ALA A 59 1.86 -5.74 17.39
CA ALA A 59 1.14 -6.17 16.20
C ALA A 59 -0.38 -6.24 16.42
N LYS A 60 -0.82 -6.83 17.54
CA LYS A 60 -2.25 -6.92 17.90
C LYS A 60 -2.86 -5.54 18.15
N LEU A 61 -2.16 -4.66 18.88
CA LEU A 61 -2.66 -3.32 19.22
C LEU A 61 -2.77 -2.41 17.99
N LEU A 62 -1.80 -2.47 17.09
CA LEU A 62 -1.78 -1.64 15.88
C LEU A 62 -2.50 -2.29 14.70
N GLY A 63 -2.95 -3.55 14.83
CA GLY A 63 -3.57 -4.31 13.75
C GLY A 63 -2.63 -4.58 12.57
N ARG A 64 -1.32 -4.67 12.83
CA ARG A 64 -0.28 -4.88 11.80
C ARG A 64 0.32 -6.28 11.94
N ASN A 65 0.98 -6.76 10.89
CA ASN A 65 1.68 -8.05 10.93
C ASN A 65 2.94 -7.92 11.82
N ARG A 66 3.19 -8.94 12.66
CA ARG A 66 4.41 -9.08 13.48
C ARG A 66 5.69 -8.87 12.69
N GLN A 67 5.76 -9.39 11.46
CA GLN A 67 6.94 -9.26 10.59
C GLN A 67 7.26 -7.80 10.27
N ILE A 68 6.23 -6.95 10.12
CA ILE A 68 6.39 -5.52 9.86
C ILE A 68 6.99 -4.83 11.09
N VAL A 69 6.46 -5.12 12.28
CA VAL A 69 6.97 -4.58 13.55
C VAL A 69 8.45 -4.93 13.75
N GLN A 70 8.81 -6.20 13.52
CA GLN A 70 10.19 -6.67 13.62
C GLN A 70 11.11 -6.03 12.57
N SER A 71 10.62 -5.85 11.33
CA SER A 71 11.37 -5.17 10.28
C SER A 71 11.64 -3.72 10.66
N VAL A 72 10.62 -2.98 11.10
CA VAL A 72 10.77 -1.57 11.51
C VAL A 72 11.77 -1.43 12.66
N TRP A 73 11.70 -2.32 13.65
CA TRP A 73 12.66 -2.34 14.75
C TRP A 73 14.10 -2.64 14.28
N ARG A 74 14.27 -3.61 13.39
CA ARG A 74 15.57 -3.96 12.81
C ARG A 74 16.15 -2.81 12.00
N ASP A 75 15.35 -2.22 11.12
CA ASP A 75 15.73 -1.08 10.29
C ASP A 75 16.20 0.10 11.15
N PHE A 76 15.49 0.36 12.26
CA PHE A 76 15.86 1.39 13.21
C PHE A 76 17.18 1.10 13.91
N ARG A 77 17.42 -0.14 14.38
CA ARG A 77 18.71 -0.51 15.00
C ARG A 77 19.89 -0.40 14.03
N THR A 78 19.68 -0.58 12.73
CA THR A 78 20.76 -0.50 11.73
C THR A 78 20.98 0.92 11.23
N THR A 79 19.92 1.73 11.11
CA THR A 79 19.99 3.03 10.42
C THR A 79 19.84 4.23 11.36
N GLU A 80 19.32 4.02 12.58
CA GLU A 80 18.89 5.06 13.54
C GLU A 80 17.97 6.14 12.95
N SER A 81 17.31 5.81 11.83
CA SER A 81 16.52 6.75 11.06
C SER A 81 15.20 6.12 10.65
N VAL A 82 14.10 6.84 10.86
CA VAL A 82 12.78 6.43 10.40
C VAL A 82 12.63 6.80 8.93
N ARG A 83 13.09 5.90 8.06
CA ARG A 83 12.90 6.02 6.61
C ARG A 83 11.49 5.61 6.23
N VAL A 84 10.76 6.52 5.60
CA VAL A 84 9.47 6.20 4.97
C VAL A 84 9.75 5.43 3.70
N GLN A 85 9.12 4.26 3.54
CA GLN A 85 9.04 3.62 2.25
C GLN A 85 8.11 4.49 1.40
N GLN A 86 8.68 5.38 0.59
CA GLN A 86 7.95 6.03 -0.49
C GLN A 86 7.32 4.92 -1.32
N VAL A 87 5.99 4.87 -1.38
CA VAL A 87 5.29 4.01 -2.33
C VAL A 87 5.86 4.37 -3.69
N ALA A 88 6.45 3.39 -4.39
CA ALA A 88 6.96 3.62 -5.73
C ALA A 88 5.82 4.26 -6.54
N ALA A 89 6.00 5.52 -6.91
CA ALA A 89 5.07 6.25 -7.75
C ALA A 89 5.19 5.70 -9.18
N ASN A 90 4.81 4.44 -9.39
CA ASN A 90 4.72 3.80 -10.71
C ASN A 90 3.47 4.31 -11.45
N ARG A 91 3.30 5.63 -11.47
CA ARG A 91 2.33 6.34 -12.30
C ARG A 91 3.03 7.42 -13.11
N VAL A 92 4.23 7.13 -13.59
CA VAL A 92 4.74 7.86 -14.76
C VAL A 92 4.02 7.24 -15.95
N ASN A 93 2.98 7.93 -16.43
CA ASN A 93 2.39 7.63 -17.73
C ASN A 93 3.49 7.88 -18.76
N HIS A 94 4.27 6.84 -19.10
CA HIS A 94 5.25 6.97 -20.16
C HIS A 94 4.47 7.20 -21.45
N ALA A 95 4.52 8.42 -21.99
CA ALA A 95 4.03 8.70 -23.33
C ALA A 95 4.60 7.60 -24.24
N THR A 96 3.70 6.81 -24.83
CA THR A 96 4.05 5.61 -25.60
C THR A 96 4.99 6.02 -26.71
N LYS A 97 6.30 5.84 -26.51
CA LYS A 97 7.30 6.08 -27.56
C LYS A 97 7.19 4.93 -28.52
N PHE A 98 6.55 5.18 -29.66
CA PHE A 98 6.56 4.24 -30.77
C PHE A 98 8.03 3.93 -31.12
N PRO A 99 8.43 2.64 -31.17
CA PRO A 99 9.78 2.29 -31.57
C PRO A 99 10.01 2.77 -33.01
N ARG A 100 10.86 3.79 -33.19
CA ARG A 100 11.33 4.29 -34.49
C ARG A 100 12.36 3.33 -35.08
N THR A 101 12.00 2.06 -35.24
CA THR A 101 12.80 1.10 -35.99
C THR A 101 12.61 1.34 -37.48
N LYS A 102 13.66 1.08 -38.29
CA LYS A 102 13.61 1.27 -39.75
C LYS A 102 12.44 0.51 -40.40
N ALA A 103 12.07 -0.64 -39.84
CA ALA A 103 10.95 -1.45 -40.29
C ALA A 103 9.58 -0.78 -40.07
N VAL A 104 9.37 -0.12 -38.93
CA VAL A 104 8.12 0.59 -38.63
C VAL A 104 7.99 1.84 -39.51
N VAL A 105 9.08 2.56 -39.74
CA VAL A 105 9.09 3.73 -40.63
C VAL A 105 8.86 3.34 -42.09
N SER A 106 9.44 2.24 -42.57
CA SER A 106 9.25 1.78 -43.95
C SER A 106 7.83 1.27 -44.19
N LEU A 107 7.22 0.62 -43.19
CA LEU A 107 5.83 0.17 -43.25
C LEU A 107 4.86 1.35 -43.35
N VAL A 108 5.01 2.36 -42.49
CA VAL A 108 4.15 3.57 -42.51
C VAL A 108 4.33 4.36 -43.81
N LYS A 109 5.57 4.50 -44.32
CA LYS A 109 5.81 5.15 -45.62
C LYS A 109 5.15 4.40 -46.79
N ARG A 110 5.14 3.07 -46.74
CA ARG A 110 4.52 2.26 -47.79
C ARG A 110 3.00 2.41 -47.80
N THR A 111 2.37 2.44 -46.62
CA THR A 111 0.91 2.58 -46.53
C THR A 111 0.43 3.98 -46.89
N THR A 112 1.19 5.04 -46.59
CA THR A 112 0.86 6.39 -47.03
C THR A 112 1.10 6.60 -48.52
N SER A 113 2.19 6.05 -49.08
CA SER A 113 2.45 6.10 -50.53
C SER A 113 1.39 5.32 -51.32
N PHE A 114 0.91 4.19 -50.81
CA PHE A 114 -0.13 3.39 -51.46
C PHE A 114 -1.46 4.15 -51.59
N LYS A 115 -1.83 4.94 -50.57
CA LYS A 115 -3.05 5.76 -50.59
C LYS A 115 -2.99 6.98 -51.52
N SER A 116 -1.80 7.40 -51.97
CA SER A 116 -1.69 8.49 -52.97
C SER A 116 -1.75 8.01 -54.42
N THR A 117 -1.62 6.71 -54.67
CA THR A 117 -1.61 6.14 -56.03
C THR A 117 -2.97 5.63 -56.52
N GLU A 118 -4.03 5.73 -55.72
CA GLU A 118 -5.41 5.47 -56.17
C GLU A 118 -6.02 6.77 -56.71
N ALA A 119 -5.41 7.30 -57.77
CA ALA A 119 -6.02 8.32 -58.62
C ALA A 119 -7.15 7.65 -59.41
N ILE A 120 -8.37 8.04 -59.05
CA ILE A 120 -9.66 7.70 -59.64
C ILE A 120 -9.60 7.80 -61.18
N PRO A 121 -9.90 6.75 -61.97
CA PRO A 121 -10.05 6.89 -63.41
C PRO A 121 -11.34 7.67 -63.67
N LYS A 122 -11.20 8.85 -64.28
CA LYS A 122 -12.33 9.56 -64.91
C LYS A 122 -12.50 9.06 -66.35
N GLN A 123 -13.77 8.96 -66.73
CA GLN A 123 -14.36 8.39 -67.95
C GLN A 123 -13.64 8.75 -69.25
#